data_AF-A0AAV4VLN3-F1
#
_entry.id   AF-A0AAV4VLN3-F1
#
_cell.length_a   1.000
_cell.length_b   1.000
_cell.length_c   1.000
_cell.angle_alpha   90.00
_cell.angle_beta   90.00
_cell.angle_gamma   90.00
#
_symmetry.space_group_name_H-M   'P 1'
#
loop_
_entity.id
_entity.type
_entity.pdbx_description
1 polymer ?
#
loop_
_entity_poly.entity_id
_entity_poly.type
_entity_poly.pdbx_seq_one_letter_code
_entity_poly.pdbx_strand_id
1 'polypeptide(L)'
;MYIKIAVVAFGIYDPIEDVNFYPNGGARQPQCDPSNYKSQLYELMLRYRNSNHQSAPNFLQSINTTECLVWSVYCDSYDDFLDGLSPPGSSLVNLMGLPAKKIPGLSPQSKFYLRTGNQFPYCLKNAYEPV
;
A
#
# COMPACT_ATOMS: atom_id res chain seq x y z
N MET A 1 21.01 -21.92 14.17
CA MET A 1 19.54 -22.03 14.15
C MET A 1 18.96 -20.63 14.22
N TYR A 2 18.71 -20.01 13.07
CA TYR A 2 18.06 -18.69 13.04
C TYR A 2 16.56 -18.91 13.22
N ILE A 3 16.00 -18.35 14.29
CA ILE A 3 14.55 -18.23 14.42
C ILE A 3 14.12 -17.31 13.28
N LYS A 4 13.63 -17.89 12.19
CA LYS A 4 12.74 -17.16 11.28
C LYS A 4 11.52 -16.82 12.13
N ILE A 5 11.49 -15.59 12.65
CA ILE A 5 10.23 -15.02 13.13
C ILE A 5 9.35 -15.03 11.90
N ALA A 6 8.46 -16.02 11.80
CA ALA A 6 7.43 -16.03 10.78
C ALA A 6 6.67 -14.73 10.97
N VAL A 7 6.85 -13.80 10.04
CA VAL A 7 6.11 -12.55 10.02
C VAL A 7 4.69 -12.93 9.64
N VAL A 8 3.89 -13.31 10.63
CA VAL A 8 2.45 -13.51 10.46
C VAL A 8 1.84 -12.12 10.35
N ALA A 9 1.94 -11.52 9.16
CA ALA A 9 1.09 -10.41 8.76
C ALA A 9 -0.36 -10.94 8.63
N PHE A 10 -1.35 -10.09 8.90
CA PHE A 10 -2.76 -10.50 8.79
C PHE A 10 -3.34 -10.28 7.39
N GLY A 11 -2.61 -9.58 6.50
CA GLY A 11 -3.01 -9.35 5.11
C GLY A 11 -2.62 -10.48 4.17
N ILE A 12 -3.26 -10.51 3.01
CA ILE A 12 -2.92 -11.38 1.88
C ILE A 12 -2.00 -10.58 0.95
N TYR A 13 -0.84 -11.15 0.58
CA TYR A 13 0.10 -10.48 -0.33
C TYR A 13 -0.14 -10.86 -1.79
N ASP A 14 -0.54 -12.10 -2.06
CA ASP A 14 -0.79 -12.57 -3.41
C ASP A 14 -1.95 -11.78 -4.05
N PRO A 15 -1.82 -11.39 -5.33
CA PRO A 15 -2.90 -10.68 -6.03
C PRO A 15 -4.08 -11.62 -6.25
N ILE A 16 -5.29 -11.18 -5.89
CA ILE A 16 -6.51 -12.00 -5.91
C ILE A 16 -7.67 -11.38 -6.69
N GLU A 17 -7.53 -10.13 -7.16
CA GLU A 17 -8.58 -9.37 -7.85
C GLU A 17 -8.07 -8.76 -9.17
N ASP A 18 -8.96 -8.26 -10.03
CA ASP A 18 -8.60 -7.61 -11.31
C ASP A 18 -7.54 -6.49 -11.16
N VAL A 19 -7.58 -5.75 -10.05
CA VAL A 19 -6.66 -4.65 -9.71
C VAL A 19 -6.29 -4.74 -8.24
N ASN A 20 -5.00 -4.86 -7.95
CA ASN A 20 -4.49 -5.06 -6.58
C ASN A 20 -3.63 -3.86 -6.18
N PHE A 21 -3.98 -3.17 -5.10
CA PHE A 21 -3.28 -1.97 -4.63
C PHE A 21 -2.39 -2.27 -3.42
N TYR A 22 -1.16 -1.80 -3.46
CA TYR A 22 -0.13 -2.03 -2.45
C TYR A 22 0.48 -0.68 -1.98
N PRO A 23 -0.28 0.13 -1.22
CA PRO A 23 0.24 1.36 -0.65
C PRO A 23 1.45 1.06 0.24
N ASN A 24 2.55 1.77 0.02
CA ASN A 24 3.82 1.58 0.72
C ASN A 24 4.34 0.13 0.64
N GLY A 25 4.10 -0.55 -0.49
CA GLY A 25 4.49 -1.95 -0.69
C GLY A 25 3.57 -2.97 -0.01
N GLY A 26 2.49 -2.54 0.65
CA GLY A 26 1.41 -3.38 1.17
C GLY A 26 1.64 -4.01 2.55
N ALA A 27 2.86 -3.99 3.08
CA ALA A 27 3.19 -4.65 4.36
C ALA A 27 3.39 -3.68 5.54
N ARG A 28 3.90 -2.47 5.27
CA ARG A 28 4.29 -1.50 6.31
C ARG A 28 3.76 -0.12 5.98
N GLN A 29 2.84 0.37 6.79
CA GLN A 29 2.19 1.67 6.63
C GLN A 29 2.90 2.73 7.49
N PRO A 30 3.19 3.94 6.97
CA PRO A 30 3.98 4.95 7.67
C PRO A 30 3.43 5.42 9.02
N GLN A 31 2.12 5.38 9.21
CA GLN A 31 1.48 5.72 10.50
C GLN A 31 1.71 4.66 11.59
N CYS A 32 2.16 3.47 11.21
CA CYS A 32 2.35 2.34 12.10
C CYS A 32 3.82 2.25 12.54
N ASP A 33 4.24 3.13 13.46
CA ASP A 33 5.58 3.04 14.06
C ASP A 33 5.53 2.24 15.38
N PRO A 34 6.31 1.15 15.52
CA PRO A 34 6.38 0.40 16.77
C PRO A 34 6.86 1.26 17.96
N SER A 35 7.67 2.31 17.75
CA SER A 35 8.10 3.19 18.85
C SER A 35 6.95 3.97 19.48
N ASN A 36 5.82 4.10 18.78
CA ASN A 36 4.65 4.81 19.28
C ASN A 36 3.85 4.00 20.32
N TYR A 37 4.18 2.71 20.54
CA TYR A 37 3.50 1.89 21.53
C TYR A 37 4.42 1.60 22.73
N LYS A 38 3.95 1.95 23.93
CA LYS A 38 4.58 1.54 25.19
C LYS A 38 3.87 0.30 25.71
N SER A 39 4.40 -0.89 25.40
CA SER A 39 3.83 -2.16 25.88
C SER A 39 4.88 -3.27 25.92
N GLN A 40 4.55 -4.38 26.60
CA GLN A 40 5.36 -5.60 26.54
C GLN A 40 5.51 -6.08 25.09
N LEU A 41 6.61 -6.78 24.78
CA LEU A 41 6.99 -7.19 23.41
C LEU A 41 5.85 -7.88 22.63
N TYR A 42 5.09 -8.77 23.29
CA TYR A 42 3.99 -9.49 22.65
C TYR A 42 2.83 -8.56 22.24
N GLU A 43 2.39 -7.68 23.15
CA GLU A 43 1.34 -6.70 22.86
C GLU A 43 1.78 -5.68 21.81
N LEU A 44 3.05 -5.26 21.88
CA LEU A 44 3.64 -4.36 20.90
C LEU A 44 3.55 -4.96 19.49
N MET A 45 3.94 -6.23 19.36
CA MET A 45 3.89 -6.97 18.11
C MET A 45 2.45 -7.09 17.59
N LEU A 46 1.47 -7.38 18.45
CA LEU A 46 0.05 -7.44 18.04
C LEU A 46 -0.48 -6.08 17.59
N ARG A 47 -0.20 -5.00 18.34
CA ARG A 47 -0.65 -3.64 18.00
C ARG A 47 -0.05 -3.17 16.69
N TYR A 48 1.26 -3.36 16.50
CA TYR A 48 1.95 -3.03 15.27
C TYR A 48 1.34 -3.79 14.07
N ARG A 49 1.12 -5.11 14.19
CA ARG A 49 0.48 -5.90 13.13
C ARG A 49 -0.94 -5.44 12.81
N ASN A 50 -1.76 -5.25 13.85
CA ASN A 50 -3.14 -4.77 13.70
C ASN A 50 -3.17 -3.42 12.98
N SER A 51 -2.28 -2.49 13.36
CA SER A 51 -2.24 -1.18 12.74
C SER A 51 -1.89 -1.26 11.26
N ASN A 52 -0.92 -2.09 10.87
CA ASN A 52 -0.55 -2.28 9.46
C ASN A 52 -1.61 -3.02 8.64
N HIS A 53 -2.44 -3.84 9.30
CA HIS A 53 -3.53 -4.58 8.65
C HIS A 53 -4.79 -3.72 8.39
N GLN A 54 -4.96 -2.62 9.13
CA GLN A 54 -6.10 -1.74 8.97
C GLN A 54 -6.05 -0.98 7.64
N SER A 55 -6.88 -1.39 6.68
CA SER A 55 -7.04 -0.73 5.38
C SER A 55 -8.03 0.44 5.39
N ALA A 56 -8.90 0.52 6.41
CA ALA A 56 -9.98 1.50 6.49
C ALA A 56 -9.52 2.96 6.34
N PRO A 57 -8.42 3.44 6.94
CA PRO A 57 -7.99 4.83 6.77
C PRO A 57 -7.69 5.21 5.31
N ASN A 58 -7.02 4.31 4.58
CA ASN A 58 -6.70 4.49 3.16
C ASN A 58 -7.97 4.49 2.30
N PHE A 59 -8.92 3.59 2.58
CA PHE A 59 -10.19 3.52 1.85
C PHE A 59 -11.06 4.76 2.13
N LEU A 60 -11.21 5.17 3.38
CA LEU A 60 -12.04 6.33 3.75
C LEU A 60 -11.54 7.62 3.10
N GLN A 61 -10.22 7.82 3.02
CA GLN A 61 -9.65 8.96 2.29
C GLN A 61 -10.04 8.95 0.80
N SER A 62 -10.07 7.79 0.16
CA SER A 62 -10.40 7.70 -1.27
C SER A 62 -11.83 8.14 -1.61
N ILE A 63 -12.71 8.23 -0.61
CA ILE A 63 -14.11 8.66 -0.80
C ILE A 63 -14.17 10.16 -1.09
N ASN A 64 -13.40 10.97 -0.37
CA ASN A 64 -13.37 12.42 -0.59
C ASN A 64 -12.26 12.82 -1.57
N THR A 65 -12.57 12.73 -2.86
CA THR A 65 -11.63 13.08 -3.95
C THR A 65 -11.35 14.58 -4.09
N THR A 66 -12.06 15.45 -3.34
CA THR A 66 -11.86 16.91 -3.40
C THR A 66 -10.65 17.38 -2.60
N GLU A 67 -10.23 16.63 -1.59
CA GLU A 67 -9.06 16.96 -0.76
C GLU A 67 -7.77 16.53 -1.44
N CYS A 68 -7.71 15.26 -1.87
CA CYS A 68 -6.66 14.78 -2.76
C CYS A 68 -7.01 13.44 -3.41
N LEU A 69 -6.33 13.17 -4.52
CA LEU A 69 -6.43 11.92 -5.26
C LEU A 69 -5.33 10.95 -4.82
N VAL A 70 -5.69 9.67 -4.69
CA VAL A 70 -4.77 8.60 -4.29
C VAL A 70 -4.40 7.77 -5.51
N TRP A 71 -3.59 8.37 -6.36
CA TRP A 71 -3.07 7.75 -7.57
C TRP A 71 -2.11 6.61 -7.26
N SER A 72 -2.10 5.62 -8.14
CA SER A 72 -1.21 4.47 -8.09
C SER A 72 -0.80 4.08 -9.50
N VAL A 73 0.35 3.41 -9.61
CA VAL A 73 0.96 3.04 -10.88
C VAL A 73 1.19 1.54 -10.95
N TYR A 74 0.94 0.95 -12.11
CA TYR A 74 1.31 -0.43 -12.38
C TYR A 74 2.84 -0.61 -12.31
N CYS A 75 3.28 -1.64 -11.60
CA CYS A 75 4.68 -2.09 -11.61
C CYS A 75 4.79 -3.58 -11.24
N ASP A 76 5.91 -4.21 -11.59
CA ASP A 76 6.14 -5.64 -11.31
C ASP A 76 6.50 -5.89 -9.83
N SER A 77 7.19 -4.93 -9.21
CA SER A 77 7.53 -4.96 -7.79
C SER A 77 7.52 -3.56 -7.16
N TYR A 78 7.50 -3.51 -5.83
CA TYR A 78 7.57 -2.24 -5.11
C TYR A 78 8.96 -1.59 -5.23
N ASP A 79 10.02 -2.41 -5.28
CA ASP A 79 11.39 -1.91 -5.42
C ASP A 79 11.59 -1.29 -6.81
N ASP A 80 11.10 -1.94 -7.88
CA ASP A 80 11.11 -1.37 -9.23
C ASP A 80 10.30 -0.06 -9.31
N PHE A 81 9.19 0.03 -8.57
CA PHE A 81 8.41 1.26 -8.43
C PHE A 81 9.22 2.39 -7.77
N LEU A 82 9.97 2.08 -6.70
CA LEU A 82 10.81 3.07 -6.04
C LEU A 82 11.96 3.53 -6.93
N ASP A 83 12.57 2.60 -7.68
CA ASP A 83 13.70 2.85 -8.56
C ASP A 83 13.30 3.46 -9.93
N GLY A 84 11.99 3.63 -10.18
CA GLY A 84 11.48 4.17 -11.45
C GLY A 84 11.65 3.24 -12.65
N LEU A 85 11.81 1.94 -12.39
CA LEU A 85 12.05 0.89 -13.38
C LEU A 85 10.77 0.24 -13.91
N SER A 86 9.60 0.82 -13.58
CA SER A 86 8.31 0.29 -13.98
C SER A 86 8.23 0.03 -15.51
N PRO A 87 7.74 -1.14 -15.97
CA PRO A 87 7.82 -1.58 -17.37
C PRO A 87 7.26 -0.57 -18.38
N PRO A 88 7.69 -0.57 -19.67
CA PRO A 88 7.07 0.27 -20.70
C PRO A 88 5.56 -0.01 -20.80
N GLY A 89 4.73 0.95 -20.37
CA GLY A 89 3.32 0.72 -20.02
C GLY A 89 2.98 1.13 -18.58
N SER A 90 3.99 1.48 -17.78
CA SER A 90 3.93 2.11 -16.46
C SER A 90 3.24 3.48 -16.42
N SER A 91 2.72 3.96 -17.55
CA SER A 91 1.70 5.02 -17.57
C SER A 91 0.30 4.52 -17.16
N LEU A 92 0.12 3.21 -16.96
CA LEU A 92 -1.13 2.66 -16.44
C LEU A 92 -1.29 3.08 -14.98
N VAL A 93 -2.10 4.12 -14.79
CA VAL A 93 -2.47 4.66 -13.49
C VAL A 93 -3.90 4.27 -13.14
N ASN A 94 -4.15 4.15 -11.85
CA ASN A 94 -5.48 3.93 -11.30
C ASN A 94 -5.63 4.65 -9.97
N LEU A 95 -6.85 5.05 -9.63
CA LEU A 95 -7.14 5.63 -8.33
C LEU A 95 -7.43 4.50 -7.34
N MET A 96 -6.72 4.45 -6.24
CA MET A 96 -6.98 3.47 -5.19
C MET A 96 -8.30 3.78 -4.45
N GLY A 97 -9.02 2.73 -4.06
CA GLY A 97 -10.21 2.82 -3.19
C GLY A 97 -11.53 2.95 -3.96
N LEU A 98 -12.47 3.77 -3.47
CA LEU A 98 -13.79 3.91 -4.09
C LEU A 98 -13.78 4.26 -5.59
N PRO A 99 -12.90 5.15 -6.10
CA PRO A 99 -12.86 5.50 -7.52
C PRO A 99 -12.13 4.48 -8.41
N ALA A 100 -11.66 3.35 -7.86
CA ALA A 100 -10.93 2.33 -8.60
C ALA A 100 -11.75 1.78 -9.77
N LYS A 101 -11.07 1.53 -10.90
CA LYS A 101 -11.70 0.98 -12.10
C LYS A 101 -10.97 -0.26 -12.58
N LYS A 102 -11.70 -1.23 -13.11
CA LYS A 102 -11.12 -2.32 -13.90
C LYS A 102 -10.47 -1.74 -15.16
N ILE A 103 -9.28 -2.22 -15.51
CA ILE A 103 -8.58 -1.85 -16.74
C ILE A 103 -8.74 -3.00 -17.75
N PRO A 104 -9.45 -2.81 -18.88
CA PRO A 104 -9.67 -3.86 -19.87
C PRO A 104 -8.35 -4.40 -20.44
N GLY A 105 -8.24 -5.72 -20.56
CA GLY A 105 -7.04 -6.39 -21.11
C GLY A 105 -5.87 -6.51 -20.13
N LEU A 106 -6.01 -5.98 -18.90
CA LEU A 106 -4.99 -6.12 -17.87
C LEU A 106 -5.11 -7.48 -17.15
N SER A 107 -3.97 -8.09 -16.80
CA SER A 107 -3.94 -9.36 -16.07
C SER A 107 -4.56 -9.19 -14.66
N PRO A 108 -5.38 -10.15 -14.17
CA PRO A 108 -5.87 -10.16 -12.79
C PRO A 108 -4.78 -10.27 -11.72
N GLN A 109 -3.51 -10.45 -12.09
CA GLN A 109 -2.40 -10.46 -11.14
C GLN A 109 -1.68 -9.12 -11.04
N SER A 110 -2.23 -8.08 -11.67
CA SER A 110 -1.58 -6.78 -11.79
C SER A 110 -1.53 -6.05 -10.47
N LYS A 111 -0.36 -5.49 -10.16
CA LYS A 111 -0.06 -4.80 -8.91
C LYS A 111 0.11 -3.32 -9.17
N PHE A 112 -0.57 -2.52 -8.37
CA PHE A 112 -0.51 -1.07 -8.39
C PHE A 112 0.13 -0.56 -7.10
N TYR A 113 1.17 0.23 -7.25
CA TYR A 113 1.94 0.77 -6.15
C TYR A 113 1.78 2.28 -6.03
N LEU A 114 1.93 2.75 -4.79
CA LEU A 114 1.85 4.15 -4.42
C LEU A 114 2.48 4.35 -3.05
N ARG A 115 2.80 5.60 -2.71
CA ARG A 115 3.22 6.03 -1.39
C ARG A 115 2.11 6.79 -0.70
N THR A 116 1.96 6.61 0.61
CA THR A 116 1.11 7.45 1.46
C THR A 116 1.94 8.06 2.59
N GLY A 117 1.44 9.12 3.21
CA GLY A 117 2.01 9.71 4.40
C GLY A 117 1.53 9.01 5.68
N ASN A 118 2.06 9.47 6.80
CA ASN A 118 1.71 8.99 8.15
C ASN A 118 0.60 9.81 8.82
N GLN A 119 0.11 10.88 8.18
CA GLN A 119 -0.92 11.78 8.71
C GLN A 119 -1.97 12.06 7.65
N PHE A 120 -3.20 12.32 8.11
CA PHE A 120 -4.29 12.72 7.23
C PHE A 120 -4.11 14.18 6.75
N PRO A 121 -4.38 14.48 5.47
CA PRO A 121 -4.66 13.53 4.39
C PRO A 121 -3.39 12.74 4.03
N TYR A 122 -3.48 11.41 4.00
CA TYR A 122 -2.37 10.47 3.79
C TYR A 122 -1.83 10.50 2.35
N CYS A 123 -2.38 11.30 1.44
CA CYS A 123 -1.85 11.42 0.08
C CYS A 123 -0.55 12.23 0.08
N LEU A 124 0.36 11.87 -0.84
CA LEU A 124 1.57 12.64 -1.09
C LEU A 124 1.49 13.29 -2.47
N LYS A 125 2.02 14.51 -2.59
CA LYS A 125 2.27 15.13 -3.90
C LYS A 125 3.30 14.23 -4.60
N ASN A 126 2.92 13.63 -5.73
CA ASN A 126 3.70 12.66 -6.49
C ASN A 126 3.83 11.27 -5.83
N ALA A 127 2.82 10.85 -5.06
CA ALA A 127 2.72 9.53 -4.43
C ALA A 127 2.99 8.33 -5.36
N TYR A 128 2.68 8.47 -6.65
CA TYR A 128 2.77 7.43 -7.67
C TYR A 128 3.99 7.59 -8.58
N GLU A 129 4.83 8.60 -8.33
CA GLU A 129 6.10 8.77 -9.03
C GLU A 129 7.22 8.12 -8.21
N PRO A 130 8.26 7.59 -8.89
CA PRO A 130 9.47 7.10 -8.25
C PRO A 130 10.16 8.19 -7.42
N VAL A 131 11.02 7.77 -6.49
CA VAL A 131 11.70 8.67 -5.53
C VAL A 131 13.04 9.13 -6.06
#